data_AF-A0A431IUI4-F1
#
_entry.id   AF-A0A431IUI4-F1
#
_cell.length_a   1.000
_cell.length_b   1.000
_cell.length_c   1.000
_cell.angle_alpha   90.00
_cell.angle_beta   90.00
_cell.angle_gamma   90.00
#
_symmetry.space_group_name_H-M   'P 1'
#
loop_
_entity.id
_entity.type
_entity.pdbx_description
1 polymer ?
#
loop_
_entity_poly.entity_id
_entity_poly.type
_entity_poly.pdbx_seq_one_letter_code
_entity_poly.pdbx_strand_id
1 'polypeptide(L)'
;MDLLETAKQKLEYSLSTLESANDYTQHIKLVLAALDDGLQFTKKHYSELNSLTMAKTNSLKGSDIYFFFMRFTHQFFNVMNIIQTLPNAGYYEKFLFILEARQERFDELRLDAISKAKEIISK
;
A
#
# COMPACT_ATOMS: atom_id res chain seq x y z
N MET A 1 13.34 19.34 -5.93
CA MET A 1 11.90 19.09 -5.69
C MET A 1 11.70 19.00 -4.19
N ASP A 2 10.59 19.53 -3.66
CA ASP A 2 10.26 19.40 -2.23
C ASP A 2 10.04 17.91 -1.89
N LEU A 3 10.59 17.46 -0.76
CA LEU A 3 10.44 16.07 -0.29
C LEU A 3 8.96 15.74 -0.05
N LEU A 4 8.17 16.70 0.44
CA LEU A 4 6.74 16.50 0.66
C LEU A 4 5.99 16.33 -0.66
N GLU A 5 6.32 17.14 -1.66
CA GLU A 5 5.72 17.05 -3.00
C GLU A 5 6.05 15.72 -3.67
N THR A 6 7.29 15.25 -3.53
CA THR A 6 7.69 13.93 -4.03
C THR A 6 6.94 12.79 -3.32
N ALA A 7 6.75 12.89 -2.00
CA ALA A 7 5.99 11.91 -1.23
C ALA A 7 4.50 11.90 -1.61
N LYS A 8 3.92 13.07 -1.89
CA LYS A 8 2.54 13.20 -2.37
C LYS A 8 2.36 12.55 -3.74
N GLN A 9 3.27 12.81 -4.69
CA GLN A 9 3.24 12.17 -6.01
C GLN A 9 3.31 10.65 -5.93
N LYS A 10 4.16 10.10 -5.05
CA LYS A 10 4.23 8.66 -4.79
C LYS A 10 2.93 8.11 -4.20
N LEU A 11 2.27 8.86 -3.31
CA LEU A 11 0.97 8.49 -2.75
C LEU A 11 -0.13 8.49 -3.82
N GLU A 12 -0.16 9.50 -4.69
CA GLU A 12 -1.10 9.60 -5.81
C GLU A 12 -0.90 8.45 -6.82
N TYR A 13 0.35 8.11 -7.14
CA TYR A 13 0.69 6.96 -7.97
C TYR A 13 0.25 5.63 -7.34
N SER A 14 0.44 5.49 -6.02
CA SER A 14 0.01 4.30 -5.30
C SER A 14 -1.51 4.20 -5.24
N LEU A 15 -2.20 5.32 -5.07
CA LEU A 15 -3.66 5.37 -5.12
C LEU A 15 -4.18 4.92 -6.49
N SER A 16 -3.65 5.44 -7.60
CA SER A 16 -4.11 5.04 -8.93
C SER A 16 -3.85 3.55 -9.19
N THR A 17 -2.71 3.03 -8.74
CA THR A 17 -2.40 1.60 -8.79
C THR A 17 -3.43 0.78 -8.02
N LEU A 18 -3.76 1.17 -6.77
CA LEU A 18 -4.76 0.50 -5.94
C LEU A 18 -6.17 0.57 -6.54
N GLU A 19 -6.56 1.67 -7.17
CA GLU A 19 -7.87 1.82 -7.82
C GLU A 19 -8.02 0.90 -9.04
N SER A 20 -6.93 0.70 -9.78
CA SER A 20 -6.89 -0.18 -10.96
C SER A 20 -6.74 -1.68 -10.65
N ALA A 21 -6.23 -2.02 -9.46
CA ALA A 21 -5.88 -3.39 -9.11
C ALA A 21 -7.09 -4.18 -8.59
N ASN A 22 -7.81 -4.92 -9.44
CA ASN A 22 -9.01 -5.68 -9.05
C ASN A 22 -8.77 -7.19 -8.87
N ASP A 23 -7.70 -7.73 -9.44
CA ASP A 23 -7.34 -9.15 -9.36
C ASP A 23 -6.05 -9.34 -8.53
N TYR A 24 -6.13 -10.09 -7.43
CA TYR A 24 -5.00 -10.41 -6.58
C TYR A 24 -3.86 -11.09 -7.33
N THR A 25 -4.16 -12.12 -8.14
CA THR A 25 -3.15 -12.94 -8.81
C THR A 25 -2.35 -12.16 -9.84
N GLN A 26 -2.97 -11.15 -10.45
CA GLN A 26 -2.34 -10.31 -11.46
C GLN A 26 -1.67 -9.07 -10.85
N HIS A 27 -2.29 -8.44 -9.85
CA HIS A 27 -1.91 -7.09 -9.45
C HIS A 27 -1.16 -7.00 -8.12
N ILE A 28 -1.11 -8.05 -7.29
CA ILE A 28 -0.46 -7.96 -5.97
C ILE A 28 1.00 -7.50 -6.05
N LYS A 29 1.74 -7.93 -7.07
CA LYS A 29 3.13 -7.51 -7.30
C LYS A 29 3.23 -6.03 -7.65
N LEU A 30 2.30 -5.52 -8.46
CA LEU A 30 2.25 -4.11 -8.86
C LEU A 30 1.92 -3.22 -7.66
N VAL A 31 0.95 -3.63 -6.85
CA VAL A 31 0.58 -2.94 -5.60
C VAL A 31 1.77 -2.89 -4.64
N LEU A 32 2.45 -4.03 -4.42
CA LEU A 32 3.62 -4.07 -3.55
C LEU A 32 4.77 -3.19 -4.08
N ALA A 33 5.02 -3.18 -5.38
CA ALA A 33 6.06 -2.33 -5.97
C ALA A 33 5.74 -0.84 -5.80
N ALA A 34 4.48 -0.42 -5.99
CA ALA A 34 4.06 0.96 -5.77
C ALA A 34 4.21 1.39 -4.30
N LEU A 35 3.83 0.51 -3.37
CA LEU A 35 3.95 0.78 -1.93
C LEU A 35 5.40 0.79 -1.44
N ASP A 36 6.24 -0.12 -1.95
CA ASP A 36 7.68 -0.18 -1.64
C ASP A 36 8.43 1.04 -2.19
N ASP A 37 8.06 1.52 -3.37
CA ASP A 37 8.58 2.77 -3.92
C ASP A 37 8.29 3.98 -3.01
N GLY A 38 7.14 3.98 -2.34
CA GLY A 38 6.79 4.96 -1.29
C GLY A 38 7.60 4.84 0.00
N LEU A 39 8.22 3.68 0.26
CA LEU A 39 9.08 3.41 1.41
C LEU A 39 10.55 3.80 1.20
N GLN A 40 10.95 4.24 0.01
CA GLN A 40 12.34 4.65 -0.25
C GLN A 40 12.81 5.86 0.60
N PHE A 41 11.90 6.53 1.30
CA PHE A 41 12.24 7.56 2.26
C PHE A 41 12.66 6.94 3.62
N THR A 42 13.96 7.04 3.93
CA THR A 42 14.49 6.60 5.23
C THR A 42 13.83 7.31 6.43
N LYS A 43 13.91 6.70 7.62
CA LYS A 43 13.48 7.28 8.91
C LYS A 43 14.02 8.70 9.16
N LYS A 44 15.18 9.06 8.59
CA LYS A 44 15.77 10.41 8.65
C LYS A 44 14.99 11.45 7.83
N HIS A 45 14.52 11.10 6.63
CA HIS A 45 13.73 12.00 5.79
C HIS A 45 12.39 12.38 6.46
N TYR A 46 11.81 11.46 7.25
CA TYR A 46 10.56 11.73 7.97
C TYR A 46 10.75 12.53 9.27
N SER A 47 11.90 12.43 9.94
CA SER A 47 12.27 13.35 11.03
C SER A 47 12.43 14.80 10.53
N GLU A 48 12.95 15.00 9.32
CA GLU A 48 13.03 16.33 8.69
C GLU A 48 11.65 16.84 8.25
N LEU A 49 10.77 15.97 7.74
CA LEU A 49 9.40 16.33 7.36
C LEU A 49 8.55 16.78 8.56
N ASN A 50 8.69 16.16 9.74
CA ASN A 50 7.99 16.59 10.96
C ASN A 50 8.42 18.00 11.41
N SER A 51 9.71 18.32 11.29
CA SER A 51 10.24 19.65 11.61
C SER A 51 9.77 20.72 10.60
N LEU A 52 9.58 20.34 9.33
CA LEU A 52 9.16 21.24 8.25
C LEU A 52 7.64 21.48 8.20
N THR A 53 6.81 20.47 8.49
CA THR A 53 5.33 20.60 8.46
C THR A 53 4.76 21.36 9.66
N MET A 54 5.42 21.29 10.82
CA MET A 54 5.10 22.14 11.97
C MET A 54 5.25 23.65 11.68
N ALA A 55 6.01 24.03 10.64
CA ALA A 55 6.38 25.42 10.35
C ALA A 55 5.58 26.09 9.21
N LYS A 56 4.82 25.35 8.39
CA LYS A 56 4.22 25.90 7.15
C LYS A 56 2.70 25.79 7.02
N THR A 57 2.08 24.68 7.41
CA THR A 57 0.63 24.47 7.18
C THR A 57 0.14 23.32 8.06
N ASN A 58 -0.89 23.58 8.87
CA ASN A 58 -1.41 22.64 9.86
C ASN A 58 -2.22 21.45 9.31
N SER A 59 -2.29 21.22 7.99
CA SER A 59 -3.27 20.29 7.40
C SER A 59 -2.69 18.94 6.93
N LEU A 60 -1.61 18.92 6.14
CA LEU A 60 -1.00 17.68 5.63
C LEU A 60 0.35 17.38 6.31
N LYS A 61 0.45 16.27 7.05
CA LYS A 61 1.70 15.85 7.70
C LYS A 61 2.39 14.76 6.89
N GLY A 62 3.67 14.97 6.54
CA GLY A 62 4.48 13.96 5.85
C GLY A 62 4.57 12.62 6.61
N SER A 63 4.38 12.65 7.94
CA SER A 63 4.25 11.45 8.77
C SER A 63 3.05 10.56 8.39
N ASP A 64 1.94 11.14 7.96
CA ASP A 64 0.74 10.38 7.62
C ASP A 64 0.97 9.57 6.34
N ILE A 65 1.69 10.16 5.38
CA ILE A 65 2.14 9.50 4.15
C ILE A 65 3.11 8.36 4.48
N TYR A 66 4.04 8.57 5.42
CA TYR A 66 4.94 7.49 5.86
C TYR A 66 4.19 6.31 6.48
N PHE A 67 3.31 6.60 7.43
CA PHE A 67 2.57 5.57 8.15
C PHE A 67 1.63 4.81 7.23
N PHE A 68 1.09 5.48 6.20
CA PHE A 68 0.38 4.83 5.12
C PHE A 68 1.25 3.76 4.44
N PHE A 69 2.41 4.14 3.90
CA PHE A 69 3.29 3.21 3.19
C PHE A 69 3.79 2.07 4.09
N MET A 70 4.18 2.37 5.32
CA MET A 70 4.61 1.36 6.30
C MET A 70 3.51 0.35 6.60
N ARG A 71 2.30 0.83 6.89
CA ARG A 71 1.16 -0.02 7.25
C ARG A 71 0.79 -0.93 6.07
N PHE A 72 0.52 -0.33 4.91
CA PHE A 72 -0.08 -1.08 3.81
C PHE A 72 0.92 -2.01 3.13
N THR A 73 2.21 -1.64 3.04
CA THR A 73 3.23 -2.59 2.54
C THR A 73 3.26 -3.87 3.38
N HIS A 74 3.28 -3.72 4.71
CA HIS A 74 3.27 -4.88 5.61
C HIS A 74 1.98 -5.70 5.50
N GLN A 75 0.82 -5.03 5.40
CA GLN A 75 -0.47 -5.71 5.28
C GLN A 75 -0.58 -6.49 3.97
N PHE A 76 -0.17 -5.92 2.82
CA PHE A 76 -0.18 -6.61 1.53
C PHE A 76 0.86 -7.73 1.46
N PHE A 77 2.01 -7.59 2.11
CA PHE A 77 3.00 -8.67 2.20
C PHE A 77 2.43 -9.91 2.89
N ASN A 78 1.61 -9.74 3.93
CA ASN A 78 0.95 -10.85 4.61
C ASN A 78 -0.07 -11.58 3.73
N VAL A 79 -0.69 -10.91 2.75
CA VAL A 79 -1.57 -11.56 1.77
C VAL A 79 -0.77 -12.46 0.80
N MET A 80 0.50 -12.14 0.52
CA MET A 80 1.36 -12.96 -0.35
C MET A 80 1.89 -14.24 0.32
N ASN A 81 2.14 -14.22 1.63
CA ASN A 81 2.85 -15.31 2.32
C ASN A 81 2.04 -16.61 2.52
N ILE A 82 0.90 -16.75 1.86
CA ILE A 82 0.14 -17.98 1.91
C ILE A 82 0.75 -18.94 0.85
N ILE A 83 1.49 -19.93 1.36
CA ILE A 83 1.84 -21.27 0.81
C ILE A 83 2.19 -21.40 -0.68
N GLN A 84 3.45 -21.77 -0.97
CA GLN A 84 3.89 -22.43 -2.20
C GLN A 84 3.42 -23.90 -2.18
N THR A 85 2.34 -24.25 -2.87
CA THR A 85 1.89 -25.65 -3.00
C THR A 85 1.66 -26.03 -4.45
N LEU A 86 2.24 -27.16 -4.86
CA LEU A 86 2.02 -27.78 -6.17
C LEU A 86 0.64 -28.48 -6.17
N PRO A 87 -0.24 -28.20 -7.14
CA PRO A 87 -1.57 -28.79 -7.17
C PRO A 87 -1.51 -30.28 -7.56
N ASN A 88 -2.17 -31.12 -6.77
CA ASN A 88 -2.75 -32.39 -7.25
C ASN A 88 -4.28 -32.28 -7.16
N ALA A 89 -5.03 -33.18 -7.80
CA ALA A 89 -6.49 -33.03 -7.98
C ALA A 89 -7.29 -32.79 -6.67
N GLY A 90 -6.88 -33.40 -5.54
CA GLY A 90 -7.54 -33.17 -4.24
C GLY A 90 -7.11 -31.89 -3.53
N TYR A 91 -6.01 -31.27 -3.98
CA TYR A 91 -5.54 -29.96 -3.52
C TYR A 91 -6.08 -28.82 -4.36
N TYR A 92 -6.66 -29.08 -5.54
CA TYR A 92 -7.19 -28.04 -6.41
C TYR A 92 -8.35 -27.27 -5.77
N GLU A 93 -9.32 -27.95 -5.16
CA GLU A 93 -10.43 -27.29 -4.45
C GLU A 93 -9.93 -26.47 -3.25
N LYS A 94 -8.97 -27.01 -2.49
CA LYS A 94 -8.32 -26.27 -1.39
C LYS A 94 -7.55 -25.05 -1.91
N PHE A 95 -6.92 -25.17 -3.07
CA PHE A 95 -6.21 -24.08 -3.72
C PHE A 95 -7.17 -22.97 -4.19
N LEU A 96 -8.29 -23.34 -4.81
CA LEU A 96 -9.35 -22.39 -5.19
C LEU A 96 -9.88 -21.64 -3.97
N PHE A 97 -10.22 -22.35 -2.89
CA PHE A 97 -10.66 -21.72 -1.64
C PHE A 97 -9.62 -20.74 -1.08
N ILE A 98 -8.33 -21.11 -1.12
CA ILE A 98 -7.25 -20.22 -0.70
C ILE A 98 -7.14 -18.98 -1.61
N LEU A 99 -7.31 -19.13 -2.93
CA LEU A 99 -7.31 -18.01 -3.86
C LEU A 99 -8.47 -17.05 -3.60
N GLU A 100 -9.68 -17.58 -3.40
CA GLU A 100 -10.87 -16.80 -3.05
C GLU A 100 -10.64 -16.01 -1.75
N ALA A 101 -10.16 -16.67 -0.69
CA ALA A 101 -9.87 -16.01 0.58
C ALA A 101 -8.80 -14.90 0.44
N ARG A 102 -7.82 -15.07 -0.46
CA ARG A 102 -6.83 -14.03 -0.75
C ARG A 102 -7.42 -12.88 -1.54
N GLN A 103 -8.26 -13.16 -2.52
CA GLN A 103 -8.95 -12.14 -3.30
C GLN A 103 -9.82 -11.28 -2.38
N GLU A 104 -10.61 -11.90 -1.51
CA GLU A 104 -11.42 -11.21 -0.51
C GLU A 104 -10.55 -10.32 0.40
N ARG A 105 -9.48 -10.88 0.97
CA ARG A 105 -8.58 -10.12 1.84
C ARG A 105 -7.85 -9.00 1.10
N PHE A 106 -7.48 -9.23 -0.16
CA PHE A 106 -6.87 -8.24 -1.03
C PHE A 106 -7.83 -7.07 -1.27
N ASP A 107 -9.09 -7.35 -1.59
CA ASP A 107 -10.11 -6.32 -1.82
C ASP A 107 -10.40 -5.50 -0.56
N GLU A 108 -10.54 -6.13 0.61
CA GLU A 108 -10.70 -5.43 1.88
C GLU A 108 -9.56 -4.44 2.14
N LEU A 109 -8.32 -4.91 2.05
CA LEU A 109 -7.14 -4.08 2.30
C LEU A 109 -6.96 -2.99 1.26
N ARG A 110 -7.30 -3.28 0.00
CA ARG A 110 -7.26 -2.32 -1.09
C ARG A 110 -8.26 -1.20 -0.89
N LEU A 111 -9.50 -1.51 -0.50
CA LEU A 111 -10.52 -0.49 -0.23
C LEU A 111 -10.14 0.39 0.98
N ASP A 112 -9.59 -0.20 2.05
CA ASP A 112 -9.05 0.53 3.20
C ASP A 112 -7.90 1.45 2.80
N ALA A 113 -6.96 0.95 1.98
CA ALA A 113 -5.84 1.75 1.46
C ALA A 113 -6.31 2.91 0.57
N ILE A 114 -7.26 2.68 -0.34
CA ILE A 114 -7.85 3.73 -1.18
C ILE A 114 -8.49 4.81 -0.32
N SER A 115 -9.32 4.41 0.64
CA SER A 115 -9.99 5.33 1.56
C SER A 115 -8.97 6.18 2.32
N LYS A 116 -7.93 5.54 2.88
CA LYS A 116 -6.92 6.25 3.67
C LYS A 116 -6.04 7.17 2.82
N ALA A 117 -5.67 6.77 1.62
CA ALA A 117 -4.92 7.61 0.69
C ALA A 117 -5.73 8.85 0.30
N LYS A 118 -7.02 8.70 -0.02
CA LYS A 118 -7.94 9.82 -0.32
C LYS A 118 -8.09 10.78 0.85
N GLU A 119 -8.24 10.25 2.07
CA GLU A 119 -8.29 11.06 3.30
C GLU A 119 -7.02 11.91 3.45
N ILE A 120 -5.84 11.31 3.25
CA ILE A 120 -4.56 12.02 3.37
C ILE A 120 -4.44 13.10 2.27
N ILE A 121 -4.73 12.77 1.01
CA ILE A 121 -4.61 13.71 -0.12
C ILE A 121 -5.59 14.90 0.00
N SER A 122 -6.75 14.71 0.63
CA SER A 122 -7.78 15.74 0.80
C SER A 122 -7.47 16.82 1.86
N LYS A 123 -6.41 16.63 2.66
CA LYS A 123 -5.94 17.56 3.71
C LYS A 123 -4.91 18.54 3.19
#